data_AF-U7QKM6-F1
#
_entry.id   AF-U7QKM6-F1
#
_cell.length_a   1.000
_cell.length_b   1.000
_cell.length_c   1.000
_cell.angle_alpha   90.00
_cell.angle_beta   90.00
_cell.angle_gamma   90.00
#
_symmetry.space_group_name_H-M   'P 1'
#
loop_
_entity.id
_entity.type
_entity.pdbx_description
1 polymer ?
#
loop_
_entity_poly.entity_id
_entity_poly.type
_entity_poly.pdbx_seq_one_letter_code
_entity_poly.pdbx_strand_id
1 'polypeptide(L)'
;MSQGLIPNFPNVSLVAFYGNKSPEFTRLILELQQQLSNLLPGVFECYPLESIHATLLGCEGVKTEQGILSQWFLERREESRIVDFHGFLNFIQNCSQLPINIRFGGYEFSVDYGFNSGSKHPYERSFCFQNNIAVLIGWPIKMETIMMNIDHLRRSAETYNLLHKYHGNPDNIDNDCYLRIGLLNSTISVEKRQEVEQKIQEHLRMRSPLELALSLENISFVQYNDYTLPLATTQVIPLKEATPEKLEQLYPILNKNNT
;
A
#
# COMPACT_ATOMS: atom_id res chain seq x y z
N MET A 1 -9.44 23.96 -8.56
CA MET A 1 -8.17 24.74 -8.67
C MET A 1 -7.27 24.47 -7.45
N SER A 2 -6.80 23.24 -7.27
CA SER A 2 -6.05 22.80 -6.07
C SER A 2 -4.66 22.20 -6.36
N GLN A 3 -4.31 22.01 -7.64
CA GLN A 3 -3.00 21.49 -8.03
C GLN A 3 -1.89 22.45 -7.59
N GLY A 4 -1.04 22.00 -6.66
CA GLY A 4 0.17 22.73 -6.23
C GLY A 4 0.12 23.31 -4.81
N LEU A 5 -1.00 23.22 -4.09
CA LEU A 5 -1.09 23.71 -2.70
C LEU A 5 -0.33 22.81 -1.71
N ILE A 6 -0.33 21.49 -1.94
CA ILE A 6 0.35 20.51 -1.09
C ILE A 6 1.56 19.98 -1.85
N PRO A 7 2.77 20.03 -1.27
CA PRO A 7 3.95 19.53 -1.95
C PRO A 7 3.86 18.01 -2.15
N ASN A 8 4.46 17.50 -3.23
CA ASN A 8 4.54 16.06 -3.46
C ASN A 8 5.42 15.34 -2.42
N PHE A 9 6.35 16.06 -1.78
CA PHE A 9 7.25 15.55 -0.73
C PHE A 9 7.68 16.66 0.26
N PRO A 10 8.05 16.32 1.51
CA PRO A 10 7.81 15.03 2.16
C PRO A 10 6.31 14.75 2.30
N ASN A 11 5.94 13.48 2.35
CA ASN A 11 4.56 13.06 2.57
C ASN A 11 4.48 11.88 3.54
N VAL A 12 3.27 11.60 4.04
CA VAL A 12 3.04 10.61 5.09
C VAL A 12 2.10 9.52 4.62
N SER A 13 2.38 8.28 4.98
CA SER A 13 1.49 7.15 4.72
C SER A 13 1.48 6.17 5.89
N LEU A 14 0.37 5.46 6.04
CA LEU A 14 0.28 4.29 6.89
C LEU A 14 0.62 3.04 6.05
N VAL A 15 1.68 2.34 6.45
CA VAL A 15 2.20 1.19 5.71
C VAL A 15 2.28 -0.03 6.62
N ALA A 16 2.30 -1.21 5.99
CA ALA A 16 2.55 -2.46 6.65
C ALA A 16 3.76 -3.21 6.08
N PHE A 17 4.38 -4.04 6.92
CA PHE A 17 5.53 -4.87 6.58
C PHE A 17 6.78 -4.08 6.14
N TYR A 18 6.88 -2.81 6.51
CA TYR A 18 8.06 -1.99 6.26
C TYR A 18 9.21 -2.36 7.21
N GLY A 19 10.45 -2.38 6.70
CA GLY A 19 11.62 -2.81 7.45
C GLY A 19 11.72 -4.35 7.53
N ASN A 20 12.04 -4.84 8.73
CA ASN A 20 12.26 -6.27 8.99
C ASN A 20 10.98 -7.08 8.72
N LYS A 21 11.15 -8.22 8.02
CA LYS A 21 10.06 -9.12 7.62
C LYS A 21 10.25 -10.49 8.24
N SER A 22 9.17 -11.26 8.35
CA SER A 22 9.28 -12.66 8.74
C SER A 22 10.13 -13.44 7.73
N PRO A 23 10.80 -14.54 8.15
CA PRO A 23 11.58 -15.38 7.24
C PRO A 23 10.77 -15.88 6.03
N GLU A 24 9.51 -16.23 6.24
CA GLU A 24 8.63 -16.75 5.19
C GLU A 24 8.31 -15.67 4.16
N PHE A 25 8.05 -14.43 4.61
CA PHE A 25 7.74 -13.34 3.70
C PHE A 25 8.97 -12.89 2.91
N THR A 26 10.12 -12.80 3.60
CA THR A 26 11.43 -12.57 2.98
C THR A 26 11.70 -13.57 1.85
N ARG A 27 11.50 -14.87 2.14
CA ARG A 27 11.70 -15.93 1.15
C ARG A 27 10.76 -15.78 -0.05
N LEU A 28 9.47 -15.48 0.15
CA LEU A 28 8.53 -15.24 -0.95
C LEU A 28 9.02 -14.10 -1.84
N ILE A 29 9.36 -12.95 -1.26
CA ILE A 29 9.78 -11.76 -2.02
C ILE A 29 11.07 -12.05 -2.81
N LEU A 30 12.08 -12.62 -2.17
CA LEU A 30 13.37 -12.92 -2.81
C LEU A 30 13.21 -13.95 -3.93
N GLU A 31 12.36 -14.95 -3.76
CA GLU A 31 12.05 -15.92 -4.80
C GLU A 31 11.41 -15.25 -6.03
N LEU A 32 10.42 -14.37 -5.83
CA LEU A 32 9.79 -13.63 -6.92
C LEU A 32 10.78 -12.68 -7.62
N GLN A 33 11.59 -11.95 -6.85
CA GLN A 33 12.63 -11.07 -7.37
C GLN A 33 13.68 -11.83 -8.18
N GLN A 34 14.07 -13.02 -7.74
CA GLN A 34 15.00 -13.90 -8.47
C GLN A 34 14.38 -14.39 -9.78
N GLN A 35 13.12 -14.80 -9.77
CA GLN A 35 12.43 -15.22 -11.00
C GLN A 35 12.28 -14.08 -12.00
N LEU A 36 11.90 -12.89 -11.53
CA LEU A 36 11.80 -11.69 -12.36
C LEU A 36 13.15 -11.32 -12.96
N SER A 37 14.22 -11.34 -12.16
CA SER A 37 15.60 -11.12 -12.63
C SER A 37 16.03 -12.12 -13.70
N ASN A 38 15.64 -13.39 -13.55
CA ASN A 38 15.94 -14.44 -14.54
C ASN A 38 15.14 -14.30 -15.83
N LEU A 39 13.87 -13.88 -15.73
CA LEU A 39 12.98 -13.69 -16.88
C LEU A 39 13.28 -12.39 -17.64
N LEU A 40 13.87 -11.40 -16.97
CA LEU A 40 14.13 -10.05 -17.44
C LEU A 40 15.56 -9.58 -17.08
N PRO A 41 16.61 -10.30 -17.53
CA PRO A 41 17.98 -10.01 -17.14
C PRO A 41 18.42 -8.62 -17.63
N GLY A 42 18.96 -7.81 -16.71
CA GLY A 42 19.41 -6.45 -16.99
C GLY A 42 18.28 -5.43 -17.22
N VAL A 43 17.02 -5.85 -17.11
CA VAL A 43 15.84 -5.00 -17.28
C VAL A 43 15.09 -4.79 -15.97
N PHE A 44 14.97 -5.86 -15.16
CA PHE A 44 14.33 -5.78 -13.85
C PHE A 44 15.32 -5.38 -12.76
N GLU A 45 14.93 -4.40 -11.96
CA GLU A 45 15.65 -3.96 -10.77
C GLU A 45 14.83 -4.31 -9.52
N CYS A 46 15.43 -5.08 -8.63
CA CYS A 46 14.86 -5.43 -7.34
C CYS A 46 14.82 -4.20 -6.42
N TYR A 47 13.68 -3.97 -5.78
CA TYR A 47 13.66 -3.06 -4.64
C TYR A 47 14.39 -3.66 -3.43
N PRO A 48 15.05 -2.84 -2.59
CA PRO A 48 15.60 -3.30 -1.33
C PRO A 48 14.52 -3.97 -0.48
N LEU A 49 14.84 -5.12 0.09
CA LEU A 49 13.87 -5.96 0.79
C LEU A 49 13.16 -5.20 1.90
N GLU A 50 13.90 -4.39 2.66
CA GLU A 50 13.41 -3.62 3.80
C GLU A 50 12.44 -2.51 3.37
N SER A 51 12.62 -1.98 2.16
CA SER A 51 11.79 -0.95 1.56
C SER A 51 10.46 -1.47 1.01
N ILE A 52 10.35 -2.77 0.72
CA ILE A 52 9.10 -3.38 0.23
C ILE A 52 8.06 -3.35 1.35
N HIS A 53 6.89 -2.78 1.07
CA HIS A 53 5.81 -2.60 2.04
C HIS A 53 4.46 -2.59 1.33
N ALA A 54 3.39 -2.77 2.10
CA ALA A 54 2.03 -2.55 1.64
C ALA A 54 1.53 -1.17 2.10
N THR A 55 1.00 -0.35 1.19
CA THR A 55 0.33 0.90 1.58
C THR A 55 -1.09 0.59 2.05
N LEU A 56 -1.35 0.76 3.35
CA LEU A 56 -2.70 0.58 3.90
C LEU A 56 -3.54 1.83 3.67
N LEU A 57 -2.99 3.00 3.94
CA LEU A 57 -3.68 4.27 3.81
C LEU A 57 -2.70 5.36 3.40
N GLY A 58 -3.12 6.15 2.43
CA GLY A 58 -2.45 7.41 2.10
C GLY A 58 -2.85 8.45 3.15
N CYS A 59 -1.86 9.02 3.83
CA CYS A 59 -2.06 10.05 4.85
C CYS A 59 -1.47 11.38 4.39
N GLU A 60 -1.34 11.59 3.08
CA GLU A 60 -0.66 12.75 2.52
C GLU A 60 -1.40 14.05 2.85
N GLY A 61 -0.64 15.13 3.07
CA GLY A 61 -1.19 16.39 3.57
C GLY A 61 -0.12 17.42 3.92
N VAL A 62 -0.56 18.57 4.41
CA VAL A 62 0.33 19.67 4.81
C VAL A 62 -0.09 20.27 6.14
N LYS A 63 0.87 20.67 6.96
CA LYS A 63 0.61 21.35 8.24
C LYS A 63 0.24 22.81 8.02
N THR A 64 -0.89 23.20 8.58
CA THR A 64 -1.47 24.56 8.60
C THR A 64 -1.63 25.05 10.05
N GLU A 65 -2.08 26.29 10.23
CA GLU A 65 -2.40 26.82 11.57
C GLU A 65 -3.57 26.08 12.24
N GLN A 66 -4.46 25.48 11.44
CA GLN A 66 -5.65 24.75 11.91
C GLN A 66 -5.40 23.25 12.13
N GLY A 67 -4.23 22.73 11.73
CA GLY A 67 -3.89 21.30 11.77
C GLY A 67 -3.39 20.79 10.42
N ILE A 68 -3.45 19.47 10.20
CA ILE A 68 -3.01 18.86 8.93
C ILE A 68 -4.15 18.88 7.91
N LEU A 69 -3.97 19.62 6.82
CA LEU A 69 -4.90 19.63 5.69
C LEU A 69 -4.72 18.36 4.86
N SER A 70 -5.80 17.60 4.70
CA SER A 70 -5.85 16.32 3.99
C SER A 70 -5.73 16.50 2.48
N GLN A 71 -4.69 15.94 1.87
CA GLN A 71 -4.43 16.10 0.43
C GLN A 71 -5.54 15.49 -0.41
N TRP A 72 -5.95 14.27 -0.09
CA TRP A 72 -6.87 13.55 -0.95
C TRP A 72 -8.30 14.08 -0.88
N PHE A 73 -8.76 14.59 0.27
CA PHE A 73 -10.04 15.31 0.30
C PHE A 73 -10.00 16.54 -0.60
N LEU A 74 -8.91 17.31 -0.57
CA LEU A 74 -8.75 18.51 -1.38
C LEU A 74 -8.67 18.18 -2.88
N GLU A 75 -7.89 17.17 -3.27
CA GLU A 75 -7.66 16.83 -4.67
C GLU A 75 -8.77 15.99 -5.30
N ARG A 76 -9.43 15.12 -4.52
CA ARG A 76 -10.41 14.16 -5.05
C ARG A 76 -11.86 14.59 -4.85
N ARG A 77 -12.12 15.38 -3.81
CA ARG A 77 -13.48 15.83 -3.47
C ARG A 77 -13.62 17.35 -3.44
N GLU A 78 -12.53 18.09 -3.69
CA GLU A 78 -12.51 19.56 -3.63
C GLU A 78 -12.91 20.11 -2.24
N GLU A 79 -12.63 19.34 -1.19
CA GLU A 79 -13.00 19.67 0.19
C GLU A 79 -11.75 19.93 1.06
N SER A 80 -11.73 21.08 1.73
CA SER A 80 -10.70 21.38 2.72
C SER A 80 -11.05 20.76 4.07
N ARG A 81 -10.40 19.65 4.43
CA ARG A 81 -10.61 18.96 5.71
C ARG A 81 -9.33 18.82 6.52
N ILE A 82 -9.43 19.08 7.82
CA ILE A 82 -8.33 18.87 8.77
C ILE A 82 -8.41 17.44 9.32
N VAL A 83 -7.29 16.72 9.27
CA VAL A 83 -7.18 15.35 9.78
C VAL A 83 -7.39 15.30 11.28
N ASP A 84 -8.23 14.37 11.74
CA ASP A 84 -8.40 14.05 13.16
C ASP A 84 -7.51 12.86 13.55
N PHE A 85 -6.24 13.13 13.87
CA PHE A 85 -5.33 12.07 14.31
C PHE A 85 -5.71 11.47 15.66
N HIS A 86 -6.34 12.25 16.55
CA HIS A 86 -6.73 11.73 17.86
C HIS A 86 -7.80 10.64 17.70
N GLY A 87 -8.87 10.94 16.95
CA GLY A 87 -9.91 9.98 16.64
C GLY A 87 -9.38 8.79 15.83
N PHE A 88 -8.56 9.04 14.80
CA PHE A 88 -8.01 7.98 13.97
C PHE A 88 -7.10 7.02 14.74
N LEU A 89 -6.18 7.54 15.56
CA LEU A 89 -5.28 6.72 16.36
C LEU A 89 -6.06 5.87 17.36
N ASN A 90 -7.03 6.47 18.07
CA ASN A 90 -7.89 5.73 18.98
C ASN A 90 -8.66 4.62 18.26
N PHE A 91 -9.18 4.88 17.05
CA PHE A 91 -9.85 3.87 16.23
C PHE A 91 -8.91 2.73 15.83
N ILE A 92 -7.78 3.04 15.19
CA ILE A 92 -6.95 2.00 14.58
C ILE A 92 -6.18 1.18 15.61
N GLN A 93 -5.74 1.80 16.72
CA GLN A 93 -5.02 1.11 17.81
C GLN A 93 -5.96 0.16 18.59
N ASN A 94 -7.27 0.43 18.58
CA ASN A 94 -8.29 -0.41 19.23
C ASN A 94 -9.18 -1.16 18.21
N CYS A 95 -8.75 -1.24 16.95
CA CYS A 95 -9.57 -1.78 15.88
C CYS A 95 -9.77 -3.29 16.03
N SER A 96 -11.01 -3.72 16.26
CA SER A 96 -11.36 -5.14 16.41
C SER A 96 -11.19 -5.97 15.13
N GLN A 97 -10.93 -5.32 13.99
CA GLN A 97 -10.61 -6.03 12.74
C GLN A 97 -9.15 -6.52 12.70
N LEU A 98 -8.27 -5.99 13.56
CA LEU A 98 -6.88 -6.44 13.63
C LEU A 98 -6.74 -7.63 14.60
N PRO A 99 -5.89 -8.63 14.28
CA PRO A 99 -5.11 -8.74 13.04
C PRO A 99 -5.96 -9.15 11.82
N ILE A 100 -5.63 -8.62 10.65
CA ILE A 100 -6.23 -9.04 9.36
C ILE A 100 -5.32 -10.06 8.71
N ASN A 101 -5.80 -11.27 8.43
CA ASN A 101 -5.00 -12.30 7.74
C ASN A 101 -4.99 -12.06 6.23
N ILE A 102 -3.83 -11.69 5.70
CA ILE A 102 -3.61 -11.45 4.27
C ILE A 102 -3.00 -12.68 3.63
N ARG A 103 -3.60 -13.18 2.55
CA ARG A 103 -3.04 -14.27 1.74
C ARG A 103 -2.28 -13.73 0.54
N PHE A 104 -1.10 -14.28 0.30
CA PHE A 104 -0.30 -14.07 -0.90
C PHE A 104 -0.12 -15.42 -1.64
N GLY A 105 -0.52 -15.45 -2.92
CA GLY A 105 -0.50 -16.67 -3.74
C GLY A 105 -1.54 -17.71 -3.33
N GLY A 106 -1.47 -18.89 -3.98
CA GLY A 106 -2.39 -20.00 -3.80
C GLY A 106 -3.81 -19.75 -4.29
N TYR A 107 -3.99 -18.78 -5.20
CA TYR A 107 -5.31 -18.47 -5.78
C TYR A 107 -5.59 -19.36 -6.98
N GLU A 108 -6.53 -20.29 -6.84
CA GLU A 108 -6.93 -21.21 -7.91
C GLU A 108 -7.91 -20.54 -8.86
N PHE A 109 -7.67 -20.65 -10.17
CA PHE A 109 -8.51 -20.02 -11.19
C PHE A 109 -9.97 -20.54 -11.17
N SER A 110 -10.20 -21.76 -10.69
CA SER A 110 -11.54 -22.38 -10.62
C SER A 110 -12.34 -22.00 -9.37
N VAL A 111 -11.75 -21.28 -8.41
CA VAL A 111 -12.40 -20.93 -7.14
C VAL A 111 -12.93 -19.50 -7.24
N ASP A 112 -14.22 -19.30 -6.99
CA ASP A 112 -14.78 -17.96 -6.80
C ASP A 112 -14.48 -17.47 -5.38
N TYR A 113 -13.56 -16.51 -5.27
CA TYR A 113 -13.16 -15.89 -4.01
C TYR A 113 -14.14 -14.80 -3.54
N GLY A 114 -15.21 -14.50 -4.28
CA GLY A 114 -16.20 -13.49 -3.96
C GLY A 114 -15.74 -12.04 -4.16
N PHE A 115 -14.57 -11.83 -4.78
CA PHE A 115 -14.00 -10.51 -5.03
C PHE A 115 -13.11 -10.52 -6.28
N ASN A 116 -13.28 -9.49 -7.11
CA ASN A 116 -12.40 -9.20 -8.24
C ASN A 116 -11.72 -7.83 -8.02
N SER A 117 -10.40 -7.79 -8.12
CA SER A 117 -9.64 -6.53 -8.07
C SER A 117 -9.45 -5.99 -9.48
N GLY A 118 -9.94 -4.78 -9.74
CA GLY A 118 -9.89 -4.16 -11.07
C GLY A 118 -10.56 -5.00 -12.16
N SER A 119 -11.68 -5.66 -11.84
CA SER A 119 -12.40 -6.61 -12.71
C SER A 119 -11.61 -7.86 -13.11
N LYS A 120 -10.52 -8.18 -12.41
CA LYS A 120 -9.72 -9.39 -12.64
C LYS A 120 -9.80 -10.35 -11.47
N HIS A 121 -9.68 -11.64 -11.78
CA HIS A 121 -9.67 -12.70 -10.79
C HIS A 121 -8.43 -12.62 -9.89
N PRO A 122 -8.48 -12.98 -8.60
CA PRO A 122 -7.33 -12.97 -7.69
C PRO A 122 -6.10 -13.71 -8.21
N TYR A 123 -6.29 -14.84 -8.93
CA TYR A 123 -5.21 -15.53 -9.64
C TYR A 123 -4.43 -14.57 -10.56
N GLU A 124 -5.14 -13.93 -11.49
CA GLU A 124 -4.54 -13.02 -12.48
C GLU A 124 -4.02 -11.75 -11.83
N ARG A 125 -4.65 -11.30 -10.74
CA ARG A 125 -4.33 -10.03 -10.11
C ARG A 125 -3.25 -10.15 -9.03
N SER A 126 -2.95 -11.36 -8.57
CA SER A 126 -1.95 -11.65 -7.52
C SER A 126 -0.55 -11.15 -7.88
N PHE A 127 -0.25 -11.04 -9.18
CA PHE A 127 0.90 -10.35 -9.69
C PHE A 127 0.60 -9.63 -11.00
N CYS A 128 1.10 -8.40 -11.14
CA CYS A 128 1.07 -7.68 -12.41
C CYS A 128 2.14 -6.58 -12.45
N PHE A 129 2.45 -6.08 -13.64
CA PHE A 129 3.16 -4.83 -13.83
C PHE A 129 2.17 -3.68 -13.92
N GLN A 130 2.21 -2.76 -12.96
CA GLN A 130 1.50 -1.49 -13.04
C GLN A 130 2.46 -0.42 -13.56
N ASN A 131 2.27 0.01 -14.80
CA ASN A 131 3.29 0.76 -15.55
C ASN A 131 4.62 -0.01 -15.50
N ASN A 132 5.71 0.57 -15.05
CA ASN A 132 7.00 -0.13 -14.95
C ASN A 132 7.25 -0.79 -13.59
N ILE A 133 6.25 -0.88 -12.72
CA ILE A 133 6.43 -1.39 -11.36
C ILE A 133 5.91 -2.82 -11.28
N ALA A 134 6.73 -3.75 -10.80
CA ALA A 134 6.31 -5.11 -10.48
C ALA A 134 5.57 -5.11 -9.14
N VAL A 135 4.31 -5.57 -9.14
CA VAL A 135 3.43 -5.51 -7.97
C VAL A 135 2.98 -6.91 -7.60
N LEU A 136 3.22 -7.30 -6.34
CA LEU A 136 2.61 -8.45 -5.68
C LEU A 136 1.37 -7.97 -4.94
N ILE A 137 0.25 -8.68 -5.06
CA ILE A 137 -1.01 -8.32 -4.38
C ILE A 137 -1.50 -9.50 -3.56
N GLY A 138 -1.90 -9.21 -2.33
CA GLY A 138 -2.64 -10.13 -1.47
C GLY A 138 -3.96 -9.52 -1.01
N TRP A 139 -4.81 -10.38 -0.44
CA TRP A 139 -6.13 -9.96 0.06
C TRP A 139 -6.42 -10.55 1.43
N PRO A 140 -7.25 -9.88 2.25
CA PRO A 140 -7.82 -10.47 3.45
C PRO A 140 -8.64 -11.71 3.09
N ILE A 141 -8.44 -12.84 3.78
CA ILE A 141 -9.16 -14.08 3.46
C ILE A 141 -9.73 -14.77 4.70
N LYS A 142 -10.88 -15.41 4.53
CA LYS A 142 -11.48 -16.33 5.51
C LYS A 142 -12.22 -17.44 4.78
N MET A 143 -11.83 -18.70 5.04
CA MET A 143 -12.48 -19.88 4.43
C MET A 143 -12.65 -19.75 2.90
N GLU A 144 -11.57 -19.43 2.19
CA GLU A 144 -11.55 -19.21 0.73
C GLU A 144 -12.38 -18.02 0.21
N THR A 145 -12.95 -17.19 1.08
CA THR A 145 -13.64 -15.96 0.69
C THR A 145 -12.77 -14.75 1.00
N ILE A 146 -12.57 -13.87 0.02
CA ILE A 146 -11.90 -12.59 0.24
C ILE A 146 -12.82 -11.67 1.05
N MET A 147 -12.28 -11.14 2.13
CA MET A 147 -12.99 -10.26 3.04
C MET A 147 -12.64 -8.79 2.74
N MET A 148 -13.60 -7.88 2.92
CA MET A 148 -13.44 -6.45 2.58
C MET A 148 -12.70 -5.62 3.65
N ASN A 149 -11.87 -6.25 4.48
CA ASN A 149 -11.29 -5.60 5.67
C ASN A 149 -10.41 -4.38 5.35
N ILE A 150 -9.62 -4.42 4.27
CA ILE A 150 -8.74 -3.29 3.92
C ILE A 150 -9.58 -2.12 3.39
N ASP A 151 -10.55 -2.39 2.51
CA ASP A 151 -11.49 -1.37 2.02
C ASP A 151 -12.26 -0.73 3.18
N HIS A 152 -12.81 -1.55 4.09
CA HIS A 152 -13.51 -1.07 5.28
C HIS A 152 -12.62 -0.23 6.19
N LEU A 153 -11.35 -0.61 6.38
CA LEU A 153 -10.40 0.19 7.15
C LEU A 153 -10.15 1.54 6.48
N ARG A 154 -9.95 1.57 5.16
CA ARG A 154 -9.76 2.80 4.38
C ARG A 154 -10.98 3.71 4.44
N ARG A 155 -12.19 3.15 4.36
CA ARG A 155 -13.46 3.91 4.49
C ARG A 155 -13.69 4.42 5.91
N SER A 156 -13.36 3.61 6.92
CA SER A 156 -13.46 4.04 8.31
C SER A 156 -12.51 5.23 8.59
N ALA A 157 -11.37 5.30 7.92
CA ALA A 157 -10.47 6.45 8.03
C ALA A 157 -11.08 7.76 7.52
N GLU A 158 -12.04 7.70 6.60
CA GLU A 158 -12.70 8.89 6.04
C GLU A 158 -13.47 9.69 7.10
N THR A 159 -13.98 9.03 8.15
CA THR A 159 -14.66 9.73 9.28
C THR A 159 -13.71 10.60 10.08
N TYR A 160 -12.41 10.36 9.96
CA TYR A 160 -11.33 11.13 10.58
C TYR A 160 -10.61 12.04 9.58
N ASN A 161 -11.26 12.32 8.45
CA ASN A 161 -10.77 13.18 7.38
C ASN A 161 -9.49 12.67 6.70
N LEU A 162 -9.23 11.36 6.76
CA LEU A 162 -8.21 10.67 5.98
C LEU A 162 -8.86 9.92 4.82
N LEU A 163 -8.71 10.43 3.61
CA LEU A 163 -9.23 9.79 2.40
C LEU A 163 -8.11 9.04 1.68
N HIS A 164 -8.33 7.79 1.29
CA HIS A 164 -7.36 7.11 0.43
C HIS A 164 -7.44 7.62 -1.02
N LYS A 165 -6.29 7.76 -1.70
CA LYS A 165 -6.20 8.28 -3.08
C LYS A 165 -7.10 7.58 -4.11
N TYR A 166 -7.45 6.31 -3.88
CA TYR A 166 -8.31 5.53 -4.77
C TYR A 166 -9.81 5.67 -4.47
N HIS A 167 -10.19 6.28 -3.34
CA HIS A 167 -11.58 6.50 -2.92
C HIS A 167 -12.13 7.88 -3.35
N GLY A 168 -11.68 8.38 -4.50
CA GLY A 168 -12.17 9.66 -5.01
C GLY A 168 -13.68 9.66 -5.26
N ASN A 169 -14.23 8.52 -5.71
CA ASN A 169 -15.66 8.28 -5.78
C ASN A 169 -16.08 7.35 -4.61
N PRO A 170 -17.20 7.60 -3.91
CA PRO A 170 -17.74 6.69 -2.90
C PRO A 170 -17.91 5.23 -3.34
N ASP A 171 -18.21 4.98 -4.61
CA ASP A 171 -18.42 3.63 -5.16
C ASP A 171 -17.11 2.89 -5.48
N ASN A 172 -15.96 3.57 -5.44
CA ASN A 172 -14.68 2.93 -5.68
C ASN A 172 -14.35 2.00 -4.54
N ILE A 173 -14.07 0.74 -4.86
CA ILE A 173 -13.64 -0.28 -3.90
C ILE A 173 -12.14 -0.50 -4.08
N ASP A 174 -11.41 -0.48 -2.97
CA ASP A 174 -9.99 -0.83 -2.96
C ASP A 174 -9.66 -1.68 -1.73
N ASN A 175 -9.56 -2.99 -1.97
CA ASN A 175 -9.25 -3.99 -0.95
C ASN A 175 -7.84 -4.60 -1.13
N ASP A 176 -7.02 -4.03 -2.01
CA ASP A 176 -5.72 -4.58 -2.37
C ASP A 176 -4.67 -4.30 -1.27
N CYS A 177 -4.05 -5.38 -0.78
CA CYS A 177 -2.77 -5.32 -0.06
C CYS A 177 -1.64 -5.41 -1.11
N TYR A 178 -1.37 -4.29 -1.79
CA TYR A 178 -0.41 -4.24 -2.88
C TYR A 178 1.00 -3.90 -2.38
N LEU A 179 2.02 -4.62 -2.87
CA LEU A 179 3.42 -4.40 -2.58
C LEU A 179 4.21 -4.21 -3.87
N ARG A 180 5.05 -3.18 -3.91
CA ARG A 180 6.00 -2.98 -5.02
C ARG A 180 7.26 -3.78 -4.72
N ILE A 181 7.62 -4.72 -5.59
CA ILE A 181 8.77 -5.62 -5.36
C ILE A 181 9.96 -5.31 -6.28
N GLY A 182 9.79 -4.40 -7.23
CA GLY A 182 10.85 -3.93 -8.12
C GLY A 182 10.31 -3.09 -9.27
N LEU A 183 11.19 -2.69 -10.17
CA LEU A 183 10.83 -1.90 -11.35
C LEU A 183 11.50 -2.41 -12.63
N LEU A 184 10.96 -1.99 -13.77
CA LEU A 184 11.55 -2.17 -15.08
C LEU A 184 12.30 -0.89 -15.46
N ASN A 185 13.61 -1.01 -15.69
CA ASN A 185 14.48 0.11 -16.06
C ASN A 185 14.43 0.44 -17.57
N SER A 186 13.76 -0.41 -18.35
CA SER A 186 13.53 -0.21 -19.76
C SER A 186 12.18 -0.76 -20.18
N THR A 187 11.68 -0.29 -21.32
CA THR A 187 10.42 -0.76 -21.88
C THR A 187 10.58 -2.17 -22.44
N ILE A 188 9.64 -3.05 -22.10
CA ILE A 188 9.49 -4.38 -22.70
C ILE A 188 8.24 -4.41 -23.57
N SER A 189 8.18 -5.34 -24.53
CA SER A 189 6.98 -5.51 -25.36
C SER A 189 5.78 -5.96 -24.51
N VAL A 190 4.57 -5.73 -25.02
CA VAL A 190 3.33 -6.12 -24.34
C VAL A 190 3.27 -7.65 -24.20
N GLU A 191 3.69 -8.37 -25.22
CA GLU A 191 3.72 -9.84 -25.24
C GLU A 191 4.70 -10.36 -24.20
N LYS A 192 5.88 -9.75 -24.10
CA LYS A 192 6.87 -10.14 -23.09
C LYS A 192 6.37 -9.87 -21.68
N ARG A 193 5.70 -8.74 -21.47
CA ARG A 193 5.07 -8.42 -20.18
C ARG A 193 4.04 -9.47 -19.80
N GLN A 194 3.13 -9.81 -20.70
CA GLN A 194 2.09 -10.82 -20.46
C GLN A 194 2.71 -12.19 -20.18
N GLU A 195 3.73 -12.60 -20.93
CA GLU A 195 4.46 -13.86 -20.71
C GLU A 195 5.05 -13.92 -19.29
N VAL A 196 5.69 -12.83 -18.83
CA VAL A 196 6.29 -12.77 -17.50
C VAL A 196 5.21 -12.76 -16.41
N GLU A 197 4.14 -11.97 -16.57
CA GLU A 197 3.02 -11.95 -15.63
C GLU A 197 2.42 -13.34 -15.45
N GLN A 198 2.11 -14.03 -16.55
CA GLN A 198 1.55 -15.38 -16.52
C GLN A 198 2.48 -16.38 -15.81
N LYS A 199 3.79 -16.33 -16.07
CA LYS A 199 4.76 -17.21 -15.41
C LYS A 199 4.81 -17.00 -13.90
N ILE A 200 4.78 -15.74 -13.45
CA ILE A 200 4.79 -15.42 -12.02
C ILE A 200 3.45 -15.77 -11.37
N GLN A 201 2.32 -15.49 -12.02
CA GLN A 201 0.99 -15.87 -11.55
C GLN A 201 0.85 -17.38 -11.38
N GLU A 202 1.30 -18.16 -12.37
CA GLU A 202 1.29 -19.63 -12.29
C GLU A 202 2.20 -20.13 -11.16
N HIS A 203 3.39 -19.54 -11.00
CA HIS A 203 4.26 -19.86 -9.86
C HIS A 203 3.59 -19.54 -8.52
N LEU A 204 2.91 -18.40 -8.40
CA LEU A 204 2.14 -18.01 -7.22
C LEU A 204 0.93 -18.92 -6.97
N ARG A 205 0.31 -19.49 -8.01
CA ARG A 205 -0.77 -20.47 -7.87
C ARG A 205 -0.28 -21.80 -7.34
N MET A 206 0.82 -22.31 -7.89
CA MET A 206 1.34 -23.65 -7.60
C MET A 206 1.99 -23.80 -6.21
N ARG A 207 2.35 -22.68 -5.57
CA ARG A 207 2.91 -22.70 -4.21
C ARG A 207 1.81 -22.79 -3.15
N SER A 208 2.15 -23.31 -1.97
CA SER A 208 1.29 -23.15 -0.79
C SER A 208 1.06 -21.66 -0.51
N PRO A 209 -0.19 -21.24 -0.22
CA PRO A 209 -0.49 -19.85 0.10
C PRO A 209 0.29 -19.39 1.32
N LEU A 210 0.85 -18.18 1.27
CA LEU A 210 1.44 -17.53 2.43
C LEU A 210 0.39 -16.63 3.09
N GLU A 211 0.01 -16.95 4.31
CA GLU A 211 -0.89 -16.11 5.10
C GLU A 211 -0.10 -15.36 6.18
N LEU A 212 -0.22 -14.03 6.18
CA LEU A 212 0.44 -13.15 7.13
C LEU A 212 -0.59 -12.35 7.91
N ALA A 213 -0.41 -12.28 9.22
CA ALA A 213 -1.20 -11.41 10.07
C ALA A 213 -0.75 -9.96 9.89
N LEU A 214 -1.64 -9.11 9.40
CA LEU A 214 -1.53 -7.66 9.49
C LEU A 214 -1.91 -7.24 10.91
N SER A 215 -0.96 -7.25 11.83
CA SER A 215 -1.16 -6.86 13.22
C SER A 215 -0.67 -5.44 13.50
N LEU A 216 -1.00 -4.89 14.68
CA LEU A 216 -0.48 -3.59 15.13
C LEU A 216 1.06 -3.50 15.09
N GLU A 217 1.77 -4.62 15.30
CA GLU A 217 3.24 -4.67 15.28
C GLU A 217 3.82 -4.49 13.87
N ASN A 218 3.01 -4.73 12.84
CA ASN A 218 3.44 -4.69 11.46
C ASN A 218 3.11 -3.37 10.78
N ILE A 219 2.46 -2.44 11.48
CA ILE A 219 1.93 -1.20 10.92
C ILE A 219 2.73 -0.02 11.47
N SER A 220 3.13 0.88 10.58
CA SER A 220 3.84 2.11 10.92
C SER A 220 3.34 3.27 10.08
N PHE A 221 3.39 4.47 10.66
CA PHE A 221 3.42 5.68 9.86
C PHE A 221 4.82 5.91 9.33
N VAL A 222 4.91 6.36 8.09
CA VAL A 222 6.19 6.68 7.45
C VAL A 222 6.11 8.06 6.82
N GLN A 223 7.11 8.90 7.06
CA GLN A 223 7.37 10.08 6.25
C GLN A 223 8.39 9.72 5.18
N TYR A 224 8.09 10.03 3.94
CA TYR A 224 8.93 9.71 2.80
C TYR A 224 9.14 10.90 1.87
N ASN A 225 10.32 10.94 1.26
CA ASN A 225 10.71 11.88 0.19
C ASN A 225 10.87 11.18 -1.16
N ASP A 226 10.67 9.86 -1.17
CA ASP A 226 10.83 8.98 -2.32
C ASP A 226 9.78 7.86 -2.18
N TYR A 227 9.10 7.52 -3.28
CA TYR A 227 8.07 6.48 -3.31
C TYR A 227 8.59 5.05 -3.08
N THR A 228 9.90 4.85 -3.09
CA THR A 228 10.55 3.57 -2.75
C THR A 228 10.76 3.42 -1.25
N LEU A 229 10.62 4.49 -0.46
CA LEU A 229 10.84 4.50 0.99
C LEU A 229 12.19 3.84 1.37
N PRO A 230 13.33 4.43 0.96
CA PRO A 230 14.63 3.90 1.36
C PRO A 230 14.82 4.13 2.87
N LEU A 231 15.38 3.13 3.56
CA LEU A 231 15.61 3.19 5.02
C LEU A 231 16.39 4.43 5.45
N ALA A 232 17.34 4.88 4.62
CA ALA A 232 18.23 5.99 4.95
C ALA A 232 17.53 7.36 5.06
N THR A 233 16.36 7.54 4.44
CA THR A 233 15.66 8.84 4.41
C THR A 233 14.21 8.78 4.84
N THR A 234 13.70 7.59 5.18
CA THR A 234 12.33 7.39 5.64
C THR A 234 12.27 7.46 7.16
N GLN A 235 11.47 8.39 7.69
CA GLN A 235 11.19 8.41 9.13
C GLN A 235 10.04 7.45 9.42
N VAL A 236 10.17 6.66 10.49
CA VAL A 236 9.21 5.60 10.84
C VAL A 236 8.71 5.82 12.25
N ILE A 237 7.39 5.76 12.42
CA ILE A 237 6.73 5.75 13.73
C ILE A 237 5.86 4.50 13.79
N PRO A 238 6.26 3.46 14.56
CA PRO A 238 5.42 2.29 14.79
C PRO A 238 4.04 2.70 15.29
N LEU A 239 2.98 2.03 14.81
CA LEU A 239 1.61 2.43 15.14
C LEU A 239 1.34 2.43 16.64
N LYS A 240 1.95 1.50 17.39
CA LYS A 240 1.84 1.43 18.85
C LYS A 240 2.44 2.62 19.59
N GLU A 241 3.39 3.30 18.97
CA GLU A 241 4.10 4.44 19.55
C GLU A 241 3.61 5.78 19.01
N ALA A 242 2.68 5.76 18.06
CA ALA A 242 2.15 6.94 17.42
C ALA A 242 1.25 7.74 18.38
N THR A 243 1.52 9.04 18.44
CA THR A 243 0.66 10.03 19.10
C THR A 243 0.35 11.15 18.10
N PRO A 244 -0.72 11.93 18.26
CA PRO A 244 -1.02 13.05 17.37
C PRO A 244 0.18 14.00 17.20
N GLU A 245 0.87 14.33 18.29
CA GLU A 245 2.01 15.25 18.30
C GLU A 245 3.18 14.71 17.48
N LYS A 246 3.48 13.41 17.62
CA LYS A 246 4.51 12.73 16.84
C LYS A 246 4.17 12.70 15.35
N LEU A 247 2.90 12.43 15.02
CA LEU A 247 2.46 12.39 13.61
C LEU A 247 2.49 13.77 12.97
N GLU A 248 2.08 14.81 13.68
CA GLU A 248 2.12 16.18 13.17
C GLU A 248 3.54 16.66 12.82
N GLN A 249 4.58 16.13 13.49
CA GLN A 249 5.98 16.44 13.19
C GLN A 249 6.44 15.85 11.85
N LEU A 250 5.70 14.87 11.30
CA LEU A 250 6.01 14.26 10.00
C LEU A 250 5.52 15.12 8.82
N TYR A 251 4.70 16.15 9.03
CA TYR A 251 4.12 16.92 7.93
C TYR A 251 4.92 18.19 7.61
N PRO A 252 5.13 18.51 6.31
CA PRO A 252 5.72 19.78 5.94
C PRO A 252 4.79 20.94 6.31
N ILE A 253 5.36 22.09 6.66
CA ILE A 253 4.60 23.32 6.93
C ILE A 253 4.25 24.00 5.60
N LEU A 254 2.99 24.43 5.45
CA LEU A 254 2.56 25.19 4.29
C LEU A 254 3.22 26.58 4.32
N ASN A 255 4.20 26.80 3.44
CA ASN A 255 4.84 28.10 3.31
C ASN A 255 3.87 29.07 2.60
N LYS A 256 3.52 30.18 3.26
CA LYS A 256 2.61 31.23 2.74
C LYS A 256 3.13 31.96 1.48
N ASN A 257 4.31 31.62 0.96
CA ASN A 257 4.95 32.31 -0.17
C ASN A 257 4.66 31.67 -1.55
N ASN A 258 3.82 30.63 -1.62
CA ASN A 258 3.46 29.93 -2.87
C ASN A 258 2.00 30.19 -3.34
N THR A 259 1.37 31.28 -2.87
CA THR A 259 0.08 31.77 -3.39
C THR A 259 0.27 32.98 -4.28
#